data_AF-A0A0F9DI79-F1
#
_entry.id   AF-A0A0F9DI79-F1
#
_cell.length_a   1.000
_cell.length_b   1.000
_cell.length_c   1.000
_cell.angle_alpha   90.00
_cell.angle_beta   90.00
_cell.angle_gamma   90.00
#
_symmetry.space_group_name_H-M   'P 1'
#
loop_
_entity.id
_entity.type
_entity.pdbx_description
1 polymer ?
#
loop_
_entity_poly.entity_id
_entity_poly.type
_entity_poly.pdbx_seq_one_letter_code
_entity_poly.pdbx_strand_id
1 'polypeptide(L)'
;VDAVAWIKVGSRWRAIVIDWKTSLGIYPEAACQVVAYGRAIEEMAGVKVHEHWVVRFGKPRDTMGRPTGEPPQFEAVMIHETASAFAAFLAARDLWDHYNGSWRWWGQRHTWKGKETL
;
A
#
# COMPACT_ATOMS: atom_id res chain seq x y z
N VAL A 1 -2.98 5.95 -1.67
CA VAL A 1 -2.92 5.25 -2.96
C VAL A 1 -2.18 6.15 -3.95
N ASP A 2 -1.35 5.57 -4.81
CA ASP A 2 -0.63 6.34 -5.82
C ASP A 2 -1.47 6.65 -7.05
N ALA A 3 -2.28 5.69 -7.50
CA ALA A 3 -3.22 5.90 -8.61
C ALA A 3 -4.52 5.10 -8.46
N VAL A 4 -5.60 5.68 -8.99
CA VAL A 4 -6.89 5.01 -9.17
C VAL A 4 -7.27 5.12 -10.65
N ALA A 5 -7.51 3.98 -11.29
CA ALA A 5 -7.98 3.91 -12.67
C ALA A 5 -9.43 3.40 -12.72
N TRP A 6 -10.07 3.52 -13.88
CA TRP A 6 -11.44 3.07 -14.10
C TRP A 6 -11.51 2.12 -15.27
N ILE A 7 -12.17 0.98 -15.06
CA ILE A 7 -12.44 -0.01 -16.10
C ILE A 7 -13.95 -0.20 -16.26
N LYS A 8 -14.39 -0.40 -17.49
CA LYS A 8 -15.79 -0.74 -17.78
C LYS A 8 -15.95 -2.26 -17.79
N VAL A 9 -16.68 -2.79 -16.82
CA VAL A 9 -17.01 -4.22 -16.71
C VAL A 9 -18.50 -4.39 -17.01
N GLY A 10 -18.81 -4.84 -18.23
CA GLY A 10 -20.17 -4.85 -18.76
C GLY A 10 -20.72 -3.43 -18.92
N SER A 11 -21.83 -3.13 -18.25
CA SER A 11 -22.47 -1.80 -18.28
C SER A 11 -22.01 -0.85 -17.16
N ARG A 12 -21.15 -1.32 -16.23
CA ARG A 12 -20.76 -0.55 -15.03
C ARG A 12 -19.28 -0.19 -15.03
N TRP A 13 -18.96 1.01 -14.56
CA TRP A 13 -17.59 1.40 -14.25
C TRP A 13 -17.18 0.86 -12.89
N ARG A 14 -15.94 0.39 -12.78
CA ARG A 14 -15.35 -0.08 -11.53
C ARG A 14 -13.96 0.51 -11.35
N ALA A 15 -13.59 0.76 -10.11
CA ALA A 15 -12.29 1.32 -9.78
C ALA A 15 -11.21 0.23 -9.78
N ILE A 16 -10.00 0.58 -10.20
CA ILE A 16 -8.79 -0.22 -10.07
C ILE A 16 -7.80 0.61 -9.23
N VAL A 17 -7.20 -0.01 -8.23
CA VAL A 17 -6.27 0.66 -7.31
C VAL A 17 -4.86 0.20 -7.63
N ILE A 18 -3.94 1.15 -7.78
CA ILE A 18 -2.55 0.90 -8.18
C ILE A 18 -1.62 1.56 -7.18
N ASP A 19 -0.61 0.82 -6.73
CA ASP A 19 0.45 1.29 -5.83
C ASP A 19 1.81 1.03 -6.46
N TRP A 20 2.65 2.06 -6.57
CA TRP A 20 3.97 1.98 -7.18
C TRP A 20 5.05 1.76 -6.13
N LYS A 21 5.94 0.81 -6.38
CA LYS A 21 7.09 0.52 -5.51
C LYS A 21 8.39 0.67 -6.27
N THR A 22 9.42 1.21 -5.61
CA THR A 22 10.79 1.28 -6.16
C THR A 22 11.77 0.36 -5.41
N SER A 23 11.26 -0.73 -4.86
CA SER A 23 11.99 -1.71 -4.06
C SER A 23 12.68 -2.78 -4.90
N LEU A 24 13.54 -3.57 -4.27
CA LEU A 24 14.20 -4.72 -4.89
C LEU A 24 13.23 -5.87 -5.23
N GLY A 25 12.11 -5.97 -4.51
CA GLY A 25 11.07 -6.97 -4.74
C GLY A 25 9.69 -6.46 -4.31
N ILE A 26 8.65 -7.26 -4.62
CA ILE A 26 7.29 -7.07 -4.11
C ILE A 26 7.17 -7.89 -2.84
N TYR A 27 7.07 -7.22 -1.70
CA TYR A 27 6.92 -7.86 -0.38
C TYR A 27 5.45 -7.95 0.03
N PRO A 28 5.07 -8.89 0.93
CA PRO A 28 3.67 -9.09 1.33
C PRO A 28 2.97 -7.84 1.83
N GLU A 29 3.69 -6.90 2.46
CA GLU A 29 3.16 -5.64 2.98
C GLU A 29 2.63 -4.73 1.86
N ALA A 30 3.16 -4.85 0.64
CA ALA A 30 2.63 -4.12 -0.51
C ALA A 30 1.19 -4.54 -0.83
N ALA A 31 0.86 -5.83 -0.68
CA ALA A 31 -0.50 -6.33 -0.83
C ALA A 31 -1.43 -5.78 0.26
N CYS A 32 -0.97 -5.75 1.52
CA CYS A 32 -1.70 -5.16 2.63
C CYS A 32 -2.02 -3.68 2.37
N GLN A 33 -1.03 -2.90 1.91
CA GLN A 33 -1.19 -1.47 1.66
C GLN A 33 -2.17 -1.18 0.52
N VAL A 34 -2.01 -1.81 -0.65
CA VAL A 34 -2.88 -1.54 -1.80
C VAL A 34 -4.34 -1.96 -1.52
N VAL A 35 -4.55 -3.07 -0.81
CA VAL A 35 -5.90 -3.53 -0.44
C VAL A 35 -6.53 -2.61 0.60
N ALA A 36 -5.77 -2.15 1.60
CA ALA A 36 -6.27 -1.19 2.58
C ALA A 36 -6.72 0.13 1.92
N TYR A 37 -5.97 0.62 0.93
CA TYR A 37 -6.40 1.76 0.13
C TYR A 37 -7.69 1.47 -0.66
N GLY A 38 -7.81 0.28 -1.25
CA GLY A 38 -9.03 -0.12 -1.94
C GLY A 38 -10.23 -0.07 -1.02
N ARG A 39 -10.14 -0.63 0.19
CA ARG A 39 -11.21 -0.57 1.19
C ARG A 39 -11.57 0.85 1.60
N ALA A 40 -10.58 1.70 1.84
CA ALA A 40 -10.83 3.11 2.17
C ALA A 40 -11.56 3.85 1.04
N ILE A 41 -11.23 3.56 -0.23
CA ILE A 41 -11.93 4.14 -1.38
C ILE A 41 -13.38 3.64 -1.46
N GLU A 42 -13.62 2.35 -1.23
CA GLU A 42 -14.98 1.81 -1.21
C GLU A 42 -15.84 2.51 -0.16
N GLU A 43 -15.29 2.75 1.03
CA GLU A 43 -15.97 3.44 2.14
C GLU A 43 -16.19 4.93 1.87
N MET A 44 -15.15 5.65 1.41
CA MET A 44 -15.21 7.10 1.22
C MET A 44 -16.05 7.52 0.01
N ALA A 45 -15.96 6.77 -1.08
CA ALA A 45 -16.57 7.16 -2.36
C ALA A 45 -17.81 6.33 -2.72
N GLY A 46 -18.13 5.26 -1.98
CA GLY A 46 -19.28 4.40 -2.24
C GLY A 46 -19.18 3.59 -3.53
N VAL A 47 -17.96 3.42 -4.08
CA VAL A 47 -17.70 2.70 -5.33
C VAL A 47 -17.11 1.34 -5.05
N LYS A 48 -17.26 0.39 -5.98
CA LYS A 48 -16.61 -0.93 -5.87
C LYS A 48 -15.23 -0.92 -6.52
N VAL A 49 -14.24 -1.37 -5.76
CA VAL A 49 -12.90 -1.64 -6.29
C VAL A 49 -12.90 -3.05 -6.87
N HIS A 50 -12.49 -3.15 -8.13
CA HIS A 50 -12.46 -4.41 -8.88
C HIS A 50 -11.13 -5.14 -8.72
N GLU A 51 -10.02 -4.40 -8.81
CA GLU A 51 -8.67 -4.95 -8.86
C GLU A 51 -7.72 -4.10 -8.02
N HIS A 52 -6.69 -4.76 -7.49
CA HIS A 52 -5.62 -4.14 -6.73
C HIS A 52 -4.29 -4.56 -7.36
N TRP A 53 -3.48 -3.58 -7.74
CA TRP A 53 -2.23 -3.79 -8.43
C TRP A 53 -1.07 -3.18 -7.67
N VAL A 54 0.01 -3.95 -7.56
CA VAL A 54 1.32 -3.43 -7.19
C VAL A 54 2.19 -3.41 -8.44
N VAL A 55 2.76 -2.25 -8.74
CA VAL A 55 3.67 -2.09 -9.86
C VAL A 55 5.04 -1.73 -9.30
N ARG A 56 5.99 -2.64 -9.40
CA ARG A 56 7.37 -2.45 -8.96
C ARG A 56 8.22 -1.95 -10.12
N PHE A 57 9.03 -0.93 -9.87
CA PHE A 57 10.16 -0.54 -10.69
C PHE A 57 11.46 -0.96 -9.99
N GLY A 58 12.21 -1.84 -10.65
CA GLY A 58 13.54 -2.25 -10.22
C GLY A 58 14.53 -1.10 -10.26
N LYS A 59 15.57 -1.21 -9.43
CA LYS A 59 16.73 -0.31 -9.41
C LYS A 59 17.96 -1.12 -9.85
N PRO A 60 18.29 -1.15 -11.15
CA PRO A 60 19.44 -1.90 -11.65
C PRO A 60 20.73 -1.51 -10.92
N ARG A 61 21.43 -2.50 -10.37
CA ARG A 61 22.68 -2.33 -9.63
C ARG A 61 23.71 -3.35 -10.10
N ASP A 62 24.96 -2.92 -10.18
CA ASP A 62 26.08 -3.82 -10.46
C ASP A 62 26.43 -4.69 -9.24
N THR A 63 27.42 -5.56 -9.39
CA THR A 63 27.91 -6.45 -8.32
C THR A 63 28.49 -5.68 -7.12
N MET A 64 28.78 -4.39 -7.26
CA MET A 64 29.25 -3.49 -6.20
C MET A 64 28.12 -2.61 -5.63
N GLY A 65 26.87 -2.82 -6.05
CA GLY A 65 25.70 -2.08 -5.59
C GLY A 65 25.51 -0.70 -6.21
N ARG A 66 26.28 -0.33 -7.24
CA ARG A 66 26.21 0.98 -7.92
C ARG A 66 25.15 0.96 -9.02
N PRO A 67 24.45 2.08 -9.28
CA PRO A 67 23.51 2.16 -10.40
C PRO A 67 24.20 1.81 -11.73
N THR A 68 23.60 0.94 -12.54
CA THR A 68 24.19 0.51 -13.82
C THR A 68 23.90 1.45 -14.98
N GLY A 69 22.92 2.36 -14.84
CA GLY A 69 22.41 3.19 -15.93
C GLY A 69 21.46 2.45 -16.88
N GLU A 70 21.20 1.16 -16.65
CA GLU A 70 20.20 0.39 -17.38
C GLU A 70 18.78 0.90 -17.08
N PRO A 71 17.84 0.76 -18.03
CA PRO A 71 16.45 1.14 -17.80
C PRO A 71 15.85 0.33 -16.66
N PRO A 72 14.99 0.95 -15.82
CA PRO A 72 14.30 0.24 -14.75
C PRO A 72 13.38 -0.82 -15.33
N GLN A 73 13.59 -2.06 -14.92
CA GLN A 73 12.68 -3.17 -15.21
C GLN A 73 11.42 -2.99 -14.36
N PHE A 74 10.23 -3.24 -14.92
CA PHE A 74 9.00 -3.19 -14.16
C PHE A 74 8.34 -4.56 -14.04
N GLU A 75 7.60 -4.75 -12.95
CA GLU A 75 6.84 -5.93 -12.64
C GLU A 75 5.47 -5.48 -12.10
N ALA A 76 4.40 -5.98 -12.70
CA ALA A 76 3.04 -5.68 -12.28
C ALA A 76 2.36 -6.94 -11.77
N VAL A 77 1.88 -6.89 -10.53
CA VAL A 77 1.21 -8.03 -9.88
C VAL A 77 -0.17 -7.61 -9.42
N MET A 78 -1.18 -8.37 -9.86
CA MET A 78 -2.53 -8.27 -9.33
C MET A 78 -2.62 -9.05 -8.01
N ILE A 79 -3.20 -8.44 -6.98
CA ILE A 79 -3.43 -9.10 -5.70
C ILE A 79 -4.76 -9.86 -5.76
N HIS A 80 -4.68 -11.19 -5.77
CA HIS A 80 -5.86 -12.06 -5.76
C HIS A 80 -6.39 -12.30 -4.34
N GLU A 81 -5.51 -12.55 -3.37
CA GLU A 81 -5.85 -12.87 -1.97
C GLU A 81 -6.18 -11.62 -1.13
N THR A 82 -7.13 -10.81 -1.61
CA THR A 82 -7.45 -9.51 -1.03
C THR A 82 -8.01 -9.60 0.40
N ALA A 83 -8.82 -10.63 0.71
CA ALA A 83 -9.37 -10.81 2.05
C ALA A 83 -8.27 -11.06 3.09
N SER A 84 -7.34 -11.97 2.79
CA SER A 84 -6.20 -12.31 3.65
C SER A 84 -5.25 -11.12 3.82
N ALA A 85 -4.95 -10.40 2.73
CA ALA A 85 -4.13 -9.20 2.79
C ALA A 85 -4.76 -8.08 3.65
N PHE A 86 -6.09 -7.89 3.55
CA PHE A 86 -6.78 -6.91 4.39
C PHE A 86 -6.81 -7.33 5.87
N ALA A 87 -7.05 -8.61 6.16
CA ALA A 87 -6.99 -9.13 7.52
C ALA A 87 -5.60 -8.93 8.13
N ALA A 88 -4.53 -9.18 7.36
CA ALA A 88 -3.16 -8.92 7.79
C ALA A 88 -2.89 -7.43 8.04
N PHE A 89 -3.43 -6.53 7.20
CA PHE A 89 -3.36 -5.09 7.44
C PHE A 89 -4.02 -4.69 8.77
N LEU A 90 -5.23 -5.18 9.05
CA LEU A 90 -5.93 -4.90 10.29
C LEU A 90 -5.18 -5.45 11.51
N ALA A 91 -4.67 -6.67 11.43
CA ALA A 91 -3.86 -7.25 12.51
C ALA A 91 -2.58 -6.43 12.77
N ALA A 92 -1.90 -5.95 11.73
CA ALA A 92 -0.73 -5.10 11.87
C ALA A 92 -1.08 -3.74 12.51
N ARG A 93 -2.24 -3.16 12.15
CA ARG A 93 -2.76 -1.95 12.78
C ARG A 93 -3.08 -2.18 14.25
N ASP A 94 -3.77 -3.27 14.59
CA ASP A 94 -4.12 -3.59 15.97
C ASP A 94 -2.86 -3.78 16.83
N LEU A 95 -1.84 -4.44 16.30
CA LEU A 95 -0.53 -4.58 16.95
C LEU A 95 0.14 -3.21 17.14
N TRP A 96 0.10 -2.34 16.13
CA TRP A 96 0.64 -0.98 16.22
C TRP A 96 -0.07 -0.16 17.29
N ASP A 97 -1.40 -0.23 17.35
CA ASP A 97 -2.23 0.48 18.32
C ASP A 97 -1.96 -0.02 19.75
N HIS A 98 -1.73 -1.32 19.90
CA HIS A 98 -1.30 -1.92 21.17
C HIS A 98 0.10 -1.46 21.58
N TYR A 99 1.09 -1.55 20.67
CA TYR A 99 2.48 -1.19 20.94
C TYR A 99 2.66 0.28 21.30
N ASN A 100 1.96 1.18 20.61
CA ASN A 100 2.11 2.62 20.81
C ASN A 100 1.16 3.21 21.86
N GLY A 101 0.40 2.36 22.57
CA GLY A 101 -0.53 2.81 23.60
C GLY A 101 -1.59 3.75 23.04
N SER A 102 -2.50 3.25 22.21
CA SER A 102 -3.73 3.94 21.78
C SER A 102 -3.51 5.42 21.38
N TRP A 103 -2.85 5.67 20.25
CA TRP A 103 -2.89 7.00 19.65
C TRP A 103 -4.29 7.26 19.09
N ARG A 104 -5.10 8.01 19.85
CA ARG A 104 -6.35 8.60 19.39
C ARG A 104 -6.06 9.51 18.19
N TRP A 105 -6.53 9.15 17.00
CA TRP A 105 -6.54 10.07 15.87
C TRP A 105 -7.86 10.85 15.81
N TRP A 106 -7.68 12.17 15.71
CA TRP A 106 -8.64 13.30 15.66
C TRP A 106 -9.37 13.70 16.96
N GLY A 107 -8.85 14.75 17.61
CA GLY A 107 -9.72 15.61 18.43
C GLY A 107 -9.12 16.53 19.49
N GLN A 108 -7.86 16.40 19.93
CA GLN A 108 -7.30 17.34 20.92
C GLN A 108 -5.76 17.41 20.84
N ARG A 109 -5.25 18.64 20.66
CA ARG A 109 -3.82 18.96 20.67
C ARG A 109 -3.22 18.56 22.00
N HIS A 110 -2.08 17.89 22.02
CA HIS A 110 -0.98 18.23 22.94
C HIS A 110 0.36 17.75 22.37
N THR A 111 1.38 18.54 22.65
CA THR A 111 2.69 18.64 21.99
C THR A 111 3.59 17.42 22.21
N TRP A 112 4.26 16.98 21.14
CA TRP A 112 5.39 16.07 21.15
C TRP A 112 6.55 16.67 21.98
N LYS A 113 7.03 15.96 23.01
CA LYS A 113 8.35 16.18 23.60
C LYS A 113 9.23 14.98 23.26
N GLY A 114 10.27 15.25 22.49
CA GLY A 114 11.15 14.24 21.91
C GLY A 114 12.12 13.58 22.88
N LYS A 115 12.65 12.47 22.37
CA LYS A 115 13.94 11.79 22.64
C LYS A 115 14.45 11.75 24.09
N GLU A 116 14.47 10.55 24.65
CA GLU A 116 15.59 10.10 25.49
C GLU A 116 16.17 8.82 24.89
N THR A 117 17.35 8.98 24.29
CA THR A 117 18.32 7.94 23.97
C THR A 117 18.83 7.29 25.25
N LEU A 118 18.90 5.95 25.27
CA LEU A 118 19.86 5.21 26.09
C LEU A 118 21.14 4.97 25.27
#